data_AF-A0A938KK74-F1
#
_entry.id   AF-A0A938KK74-F1
#
_cell.length_a   1.000
_cell.length_b   1.000
_cell.length_c   1.000
_cell.angle_alpha   90.00
_cell.angle_beta   90.00
_cell.angle_gamma   90.00
#
_symmetry.space_group_name_H-M   'P 1'
#
loop_
_entity.id
_entity.type
_entity.pdbx_description
1 polymer ?
#
loop_
_entity_poly.entity_id
_entity_poly.type
_entity_poly.pdbx_seq_one_letter_code
_entity_poly.pdbx_strand_id
1 'polypeptide(L)'
;MPCIHIPDLPWEEQHSPARKFHSFCRNISVALGGVRNGGPWCGGHPFDVQLRRIPAGAAVCPFHSHLAQWELFVVQLGRGCVRVGAETQEVGADDVFFHPPGEPHQIRAAAESELVFLLIADNPPVDYWHHPDSQKWGLRAPRKFFRPVEVDYWDGEE
;
A
#
# COMPACT_ATOMS: atom_id res chain seq x y z
N MET A 1 26.03 8.51 -7.52
CA MET A 1 24.83 7.67 -7.69
C MET A 1 24.71 6.79 -6.46
N PRO A 2 23.61 6.88 -5.68
CA PRO A 2 23.45 6.02 -4.51
C PRO A 2 23.33 4.57 -4.97
N CYS A 3 24.17 3.70 -4.43
CA CYS A 3 24.06 2.26 -4.52
C CYS A 3 23.82 1.76 -3.10
N ILE A 4 22.76 0.98 -2.90
CA ILE A 4 22.37 0.48 -1.59
C ILE A 4 22.30 -1.05 -1.61
N HIS A 5 22.46 -1.66 -0.44
CA HIS A 5 22.24 -3.08 -0.24
C HIS A 5 20.99 -3.27 0.63
N ILE A 6 19.95 -3.90 0.09
CA ILE A 6 18.64 -4.02 0.77
C ILE A 6 18.76 -4.64 2.18
N PRO A 7 19.58 -5.69 2.40
CA PRO A 7 19.83 -6.23 3.74
C PRO A 7 20.35 -5.24 4.78
N ASP A 8 21.03 -4.17 4.37
CA ASP A 8 21.60 -3.16 5.28
C ASP A 8 20.58 -2.07 5.66
N LEU A 9 19.43 -2.01 4.98
CA LEU A 9 18.38 -1.06 5.32
C LEU A 9 17.69 -1.44 6.64
N PRO A 10 17.39 -0.47 7.51
CA PRO A 10 16.63 -0.73 8.72
C PRO A 10 15.20 -1.15 8.37
N TRP A 11 14.63 -2.03 9.19
CA TRP A 11 13.20 -2.29 9.16
C TRP A 11 12.48 -1.17 9.90
N GLU A 12 11.55 -0.50 9.23
CA GLU A 12 10.61 0.44 9.85
C GLU A 12 9.32 -0.31 10.19
N GLU A 13 8.92 -0.32 11.46
CA GLU A 13 7.67 -0.96 11.90
C GLU A 13 6.48 -0.01 11.70
N GLN A 14 5.38 -0.53 11.15
CA GLN A 14 4.10 0.16 11.05
C GLN A 14 2.99 -0.74 11.59
N HIS A 15 2.21 -0.25 12.54
CA HIS A 15 1.07 -0.98 13.07
C HIS A 15 -0.11 -0.07 13.43
N SER A 16 -1.30 -0.65 13.37
CA SER A 16 -2.51 -0.09 14.01
C SER A 16 -2.45 -0.25 15.54
N PRO A 17 -3.23 0.53 16.31
CA PRO A 17 -3.26 0.38 17.77
C PRO A 17 -3.58 -1.04 18.26
N ALA A 18 -4.50 -1.72 17.58
CA ALA A 18 -4.88 -3.11 17.88
C ALA A 18 -3.99 -4.16 17.17
N ARG A 19 -2.95 -3.74 16.44
CA ARG A 19 -2.04 -4.59 15.65
C ARG A 19 -2.70 -5.53 14.62
N LYS A 20 -4.00 -5.39 14.36
CA LYS A 20 -4.69 -6.08 13.25
C LYS A 20 -4.00 -5.81 11.91
N PHE A 21 -3.65 -4.55 11.70
CA PHE A 21 -2.74 -4.13 10.65
C PHE A 21 -1.34 -3.97 11.25
N HIS A 22 -0.38 -4.72 10.74
CA HIS A 22 1.00 -4.75 11.23
C HIS A 22 1.92 -5.20 10.11
N SER A 23 2.95 -4.40 9.83
CA SER A 23 3.97 -4.73 8.85
C SER A 23 5.29 -4.05 9.21
N PHE A 24 6.36 -4.54 8.61
CA PHE A 24 7.66 -3.89 8.57
C PHE A 24 7.97 -3.54 7.11
N CYS A 25 8.64 -2.42 6.87
CA CYS A 25 9.09 -2.06 5.53
C CYS A 25 10.55 -1.58 5.53
N ARG A 26 11.24 -1.89 4.42
CA ARG A 26 12.47 -1.23 4.00
C ARG A 26 12.13 -0.36 2.80
N ASN A 27 12.26 0.96 2.97
CA ASN A 27 11.87 1.92 1.95
C ASN A 27 13.01 2.13 0.95
N ILE A 28 13.07 1.27 -0.07
CA ILE A 28 14.15 1.23 -1.07
C ILE A 28 14.21 2.54 -1.86
N SER A 29 13.07 3.05 -2.35
CA SER A 29 13.04 4.32 -3.07
C SER A 29 13.50 5.51 -2.22
N VAL A 30 13.14 5.54 -0.94
CA VAL A 30 13.60 6.59 0.00
C VAL A 30 15.11 6.50 0.24
N ALA A 31 15.63 5.29 0.46
CA ALA A 31 17.07 5.05 0.63
C ALA A 31 17.90 5.41 -0.62
N LEU A 32 17.28 5.37 -1.80
CA LEU A 32 17.87 5.83 -3.06
C LEU A 32 17.72 7.35 -3.30
N GLY A 33 17.16 8.11 -2.35
CA GLY A 33 17.04 9.57 -2.42
C GLY A 33 15.64 10.10 -2.77
N GLY A 34 14.64 9.22 -2.93
CA GLY A 34 13.27 9.63 -3.21
C GLY A 34 12.61 10.33 -2.01
N VAL A 35 11.94 11.45 -2.27
CA VAL A 35 11.19 12.18 -1.24
C VAL A 35 9.84 11.49 -0.99
N ARG A 36 9.69 10.90 0.21
CA ARG A 36 8.45 10.23 0.62
C ARG A 36 7.27 11.19 0.53
N ASN A 37 6.20 10.77 -0.15
CA ASN A 37 4.96 11.54 -0.36
C ASN A 37 5.14 12.90 -1.07
N GLY A 38 6.32 13.20 -1.64
CA GLY A 38 6.53 14.45 -2.37
C GLY A 38 5.87 14.47 -3.76
N GLY A 39 5.66 13.29 -4.34
CA GLY A 39 5.31 13.17 -5.77
C GLY A 39 6.49 13.54 -6.68
N PRO A 40 6.42 13.22 -7.99
CA PRO A 40 7.49 13.50 -8.93
C PRO A 40 7.98 14.96 -8.98
N TRP A 41 7.10 15.94 -8.74
CA TRP A 41 7.45 17.38 -8.77
C TRP A 41 8.22 17.86 -7.54
N CYS A 42 8.16 17.17 -6.40
CA CYS A 42 8.93 17.51 -5.19
C CYS A 42 10.09 16.53 -4.93
N GLY A 43 10.61 15.86 -5.97
CA GLY A 43 11.74 14.93 -5.84
C GLY A 43 11.35 13.52 -5.36
N GLY A 44 10.06 13.18 -5.39
CA GLY A 44 9.63 11.78 -5.33
C GLY A 44 10.04 11.03 -6.60
N HIS A 45 10.30 9.73 -6.49
CA HIS A 45 10.53 8.90 -7.67
C HIS A 45 9.21 8.66 -8.43
N PRO A 46 9.27 8.40 -9.75
CA PRO A 46 8.10 8.04 -10.56
C PRO A 46 7.58 6.63 -10.24
N PHE A 47 8.21 5.92 -9.30
CA PHE A 47 7.70 4.71 -8.69
C PHE A 47 8.28 4.57 -7.28
N ASP A 48 7.52 3.97 -6.39
CA ASP A 48 7.96 3.62 -5.04
C ASP A 48 8.26 2.12 -4.96
N VAL A 49 9.41 1.77 -4.40
CA VAL A 49 9.82 0.39 -4.19
C VAL A 49 10.02 0.16 -2.70
N GLN A 50 9.36 -0.87 -2.17
CA GLN A 50 9.46 -1.25 -0.77
C GLN A 50 9.58 -2.76 -0.64
N LEU A 51 10.52 -3.23 0.19
CA LEU A 51 10.45 -4.60 0.69
C LEU A 51 9.56 -4.60 1.93
N ARG A 52 8.45 -5.34 1.90
CA ARG A 52 7.52 -5.46 3.02
C ARG A 52 7.55 -6.84 3.63
N ARG A 53 7.34 -6.87 4.94
CA ARG A 53 7.17 -8.09 5.74
C ARG A 53 5.93 -7.96 6.61
N ILE A 54 5.02 -8.90 6.51
CA ILE A 54 3.80 -8.99 7.33
C ILE A 54 3.98 -10.16 8.31
N PRO A 55 3.90 -9.92 9.64
CA PRO A 55 3.90 -10.99 10.62
C PRO A 55 2.71 -11.94 10.47
N ALA A 56 2.87 -13.16 10.97
CA ALA A 56 1.83 -14.18 10.92
C ALA A 56 0.49 -13.67 11.45
N GLY A 57 -0.57 -13.89 10.67
CA GLY A 57 -1.95 -13.53 10.97
C GLY A 57 -2.31 -12.04 10.80
N ALA A 58 -1.35 -11.16 10.51
CA ALA A 58 -1.59 -9.73 10.29
C ALA A 58 -1.88 -9.40 8.83
N ALA A 59 -2.46 -8.23 8.59
CA ALA A 59 -2.58 -7.61 7.26
C ALA A 59 -1.71 -6.34 7.18
N VAL A 60 -1.29 -5.94 5.98
CA VAL A 60 -0.46 -4.74 5.79
C VAL A 60 -1.24 -3.45 6.07
N CYS A 61 -2.46 -3.36 5.53
CA CYS A 61 -3.33 -2.19 5.63
C CYS A 61 -4.81 -2.65 5.53
N PRO A 62 -5.78 -1.76 5.79
CA PRO A 62 -7.18 -2.08 5.56
C PRO A 62 -7.48 -2.31 4.08
N PHE A 63 -8.57 -3.03 3.79
CA PHE A 63 -9.04 -3.27 2.43
C PHE A 63 -9.32 -1.95 1.71
N HIS A 64 -8.69 -1.75 0.55
CA HIS A 64 -8.67 -0.47 -0.14
C HIS A 64 -8.44 -0.62 -1.64
N SER A 65 -8.86 0.40 -2.40
CA SER A 65 -8.49 0.60 -3.79
C SER A 65 -7.86 1.98 -3.96
N HIS A 66 -6.96 2.08 -4.93
CA HIS A 66 -6.42 3.33 -5.44
C HIS A 66 -7.30 3.84 -6.59
N LEU A 67 -7.34 5.15 -6.83
CA LEU A 67 -8.09 5.71 -7.96
C LEU A 67 -7.23 5.80 -9.22
N ALA A 68 -5.93 6.04 -9.06
CA ALA A 68 -5.01 6.19 -10.19
C ALA A 68 -3.77 5.28 -10.09
N GLN A 69 -3.38 4.84 -8.89
CA GLN A 69 -2.15 4.10 -8.69
C GLN A 69 -2.29 2.63 -9.06
N TRP A 70 -1.27 2.11 -9.75
CA TRP A 70 -1.04 0.69 -9.96
C TRP A 70 -0.08 0.16 -8.89
N GLU A 71 -0.32 -1.06 -8.42
CA GLU A 71 0.57 -1.73 -7.49
C GLU A 71 0.93 -3.13 -8.00
N LEU A 72 2.23 -3.43 -8.08
CA LEU A 72 2.78 -4.73 -8.42
C LEU A 72 3.42 -5.35 -7.17
N PHE A 73 3.15 -6.63 -6.95
CA PHE A 73 3.65 -7.40 -5.83
C PHE A 73 4.44 -8.61 -6.35
N VAL A 74 5.63 -8.81 -5.78
CA VAL A 74 6.49 -9.97 -6.04
C VAL A 74 6.78 -10.65 -4.71
N VAL A 75 6.16 -11.80 -4.46
CA VAL A 75 6.32 -12.51 -3.19
C VAL A 75 7.66 -13.22 -3.17
N GLN A 76 8.43 -13.01 -2.11
CA GLN A 76 9.78 -13.56 -1.96
C GLN A 76 9.84 -14.72 -0.96
N LEU A 77 8.97 -14.70 0.05
CA LEU A 77 8.99 -15.68 1.14
C LEU A 77 7.61 -15.80 1.76
N GLY A 78 7.28 -17.02 2.19
CA GLY A 78 6.18 -17.26 3.11
C GLY A 78 4.86 -17.58 2.41
N ARG A 79 3.77 -17.48 3.15
CA ARG A 79 2.41 -17.75 2.68
C ARG A 79 1.43 -16.73 3.20
N GLY A 80 0.40 -16.46 2.41
CA GLY A 80 -0.70 -15.60 2.80
C GLY A 80 -1.81 -15.63 1.77
N CYS A 81 -2.68 -14.64 1.85
CA CYS A 81 -3.77 -14.50 0.90
C CYS A 81 -3.95 -13.04 0.50
N VAL A 82 -4.50 -12.87 -0.70
CA VAL A 82 -4.92 -11.60 -1.28
C VAL A 82 -6.42 -11.65 -1.42
N ARG A 83 -7.12 -10.77 -0.70
CA ARG A 83 -8.54 -10.51 -0.93
C ARG A 83 -8.67 -9.52 -2.07
N VAL A 84 -9.47 -9.82 -3.08
CA VAL A 84 -9.74 -8.95 -4.25
C VAL A 84 -11.25 -8.93 -4.48
N GLY A 85 -11.89 -7.78 -4.28
CA GLY A 85 -13.36 -7.70 -4.31
C GLY A 85 -14.02 -8.68 -3.31
N ALA A 86 -14.76 -9.65 -3.83
CA ALA A 86 -15.42 -10.71 -3.06
C ALA A 86 -14.59 -12.00 -2.94
N GLU A 87 -13.49 -12.10 -3.68
CA GLU A 87 -12.66 -13.30 -3.77
C GLU A 87 -11.46 -13.22 -2.84
N THR A 88 -10.93 -14.37 -2.46
CA THR A 88 -9.67 -14.50 -1.73
C THR A 88 -8.83 -15.58 -2.40
N GLN A 89 -7.61 -15.24 -2.75
CA GLN A 89 -6.65 -16.13 -3.39
C GLN A 89 -5.43 -16.33 -2.49
N GLU A 90 -4.98 -17.57 -2.34
CA GLU A 90 -3.73 -17.88 -1.65
C GLU A 90 -2.53 -17.48 -2.51
N VAL A 91 -1.47 -17.00 -1.85
CA VAL A 91 -0.20 -16.62 -2.48
C VAL A 91 0.97 -17.13 -1.66
N GLY A 92 2.06 -17.46 -2.33
CA GLY A 92 3.31 -17.91 -1.74
C GLY A 92 4.53 -17.35 -2.48
N ALA A 93 5.71 -17.77 -2.05
CA ALA A 93 6.96 -17.40 -2.71
C ALA A 93 6.89 -17.61 -4.23
N ASP A 94 7.48 -16.67 -4.97
CA ASP A 94 7.53 -16.61 -6.44
C ASP A 94 6.21 -16.24 -7.14
N ASP A 95 5.10 -16.09 -6.42
CA ASP A 95 3.88 -15.54 -6.98
C ASP A 95 4.03 -14.03 -7.25
N VAL A 96 3.47 -13.60 -8.39
CA VAL A 96 3.50 -12.20 -8.85
C VAL A 96 2.10 -11.80 -9.29
N PHE A 97 1.63 -10.65 -8.80
CA PHE A 97 0.31 -10.13 -9.12
C PHE A 97 0.32 -8.61 -9.08
N PHE A 98 -0.61 -7.99 -9.83
CA PHE A 98 -0.81 -6.55 -9.83
C PHE A 98 -2.25 -6.23 -9.47
N HIS A 99 -2.46 -5.04 -8.90
CA HIS A 99 -3.78 -4.45 -8.71
C HIS A 99 -3.90 -3.18 -9.53
N PRO A 100 -4.85 -3.12 -10.48
CA PRO A 100 -5.12 -1.91 -11.23
C PRO A 100 -5.89 -0.89 -10.37
N PRO A 101 -5.93 0.38 -10.80
CA PRO A 101 -6.78 1.38 -10.19
C PRO A 101 -8.25 0.94 -10.16
N GLY A 102 -8.93 1.26 -9.07
CA GLY A 102 -10.34 0.93 -8.84
C GLY A 102 -10.58 -0.47 -8.27
N GLU A 103 -9.58 -1.36 -8.24
CA GLU A 103 -9.72 -2.72 -7.72
C GLU A 103 -9.39 -2.79 -6.21
N PRO A 104 -10.38 -3.05 -5.34
CA PRO A 104 -10.12 -3.11 -3.92
C PRO A 104 -9.43 -4.42 -3.55
N HIS A 105 -8.33 -4.29 -2.81
CA HIS A 105 -7.51 -5.42 -2.41
C HIS A 105 -6.94 -5.30 -0.99
N GLN A 106 -6.53 -6.44 -0.42
CA GLN A 106 -5.84 -6.53 0.85
C GLN A 106 -4.96 -7.78 0.91
N ILE A 107 -3.73 -7.60 1.35
CA ILE A 107 -2.77 -8.70 1.57
C ILE A 107 -2.70 -9.02 3.06
N ARG A 108 -2.79 -10.31 3.38
CA ARG A 108 -2.70 -10.85 4.74
C ARG A 108 -1.74 -12.04 4.78
N ALA A 109 -0.89 -12.10 5.80
CA ALA A 109 -0.07 -13.28 6.04
C ALA A 109 -0.91 -14.44 6.61
N ALA A 110 -0.50 -15.68 6.34
CA ALA A 110 -1.09 -16.87 6.93
C ALA A 110 -0.97 -16.84 8.47
N ALA A 111 -1.77 -17.64 9.17
CA ALA A 111 -1.83 -17.59 10.64
C ALA A 111 -0.51 -18.03 11.32
N GLU A 112 0.26 -18.86 10.63
CA GLU A 112 1.47 -19.53 11.11
C GLU A 112 2.74 -19.16 10.33
N SER A 113 2.64 -18.28 9.33
CA SER A 113 3.75 -17.90 8.46
C SER A 113 3.76 -16.40 8.25
N GLU A 114 4.95 -15.80 8.27
CA GLU A 114 5.12 -14.44 7.76
C GLU A 114 4.98 -14.42 6.23
N LEU A 115 4.80 -13.22 5.67
CA LEU A 115 4.79 -13.01 4.24
C LEU A 115 5.73 -11.85 3.90
N VAL A 116 6.67 -12.08 2.99
CA VAL A 116 7.62 -11.06 2.50
C VAL A 116 7.43 -10.85 1.01
N PHE A 117 7.29 -9.61 0.59
CA PHE A 117 7.12 -9.26 -0.83
C PHE A 117 7.76 -7.91 -1.16
N LEU A 118 8.15 -7.75 -2.42
CA LEU A 118 8.47 -6.46 -3.00
C LEU A 118 7.17 -5.79 -3.48
N LEU A 119 6.91 -4.58 -3.03
CA LEU A 119 5.85 -3.70 -3.54
C LEU A 119 6.48 -2.68 -4.47
N ILE A 120 5.92 -2.54 -5.66
CA ILE A 120 6.24 -1.50 -6.64
C ILE A 120 4.95 -0.75 -6.97
N ALA A 121 4.93 0.56 -6.71
CA ALA A 121 3.79 1.41 -7.01
C ALA A 121 4.21 2.52 -7.97
N ASP A 122 3.42 2.83 -9.00
CA ASP A 122 3.74 3.84 -10.02
C ASP A 122 3.58 5.30 -9.56
N ASN A 123 3.14 5.51 -8.31
CA ASN A 123 3.13 6.79 -7.61
C ASN A 123 2.59 7.97 -8.47
N PRO A 124 1.34 7.88 -8.95
CA PRO A 124 0.76 8.90 -9.83
C PRO A 124 0.67 10.25 -9.13
N PRO A 125 0.61 11.37 -9.88
CA PRO A 125 0.60 12.70 -9.27
C PRO A 125 -0.55 12.99 -8.33
N VAL A 126 -1.72 12.43 -8.61
CA VAL A 126 -2.89 12.58 -7.76
C VAL A 126 -3.50 11.20 -7.58
N ASP A 127 -3.84 10.88 -6.34
CA ASP A 127 -4.47 9.61 -6.02
C ASP A 127 -5.41 9.76 -4.84
N TYR A 128 -6.49 8.99 -4.90
CA TYR A 128 -7.49 8.86 -3.86
C TYR A 128 -7.55 7.40 -3.44
N TRP A 129 -7.70 7.17 -2.15
CA TRP A 129 -7.91 5.83 -1.62
C TRP A 129 -9.37 5.67 -1.23
N HIS A 130 -10.01 4.60 -1.66
CA HIS A 130 -11.31 4.20 -1.14
C HIS A 130 -11.15 2.93 -0.29
N HIS A 131 -11.74 2.91 0.90
CA HIS A 131 -11.72 1.77 1.81
C HIS A 131 -13.13 1.20 1.97
N PRO A 132 -13.54 0.20 1.17
CA PRO A 132 -14.93 -0.27 1.11
C PRO A 132 -15.50 -0.71 2.46
N ASP A 133 -14.72 -1.44 3.27
CA ASP A 133 -15.21 -1.96 4.56
C ASP A 133 -15.57 -0.86 5.57
N SER A 134 -14.97 0.34 5.44
CA SER A 134 -15.19 1.46 6.38
C SER A 134 -15.87 2.67 5.76
N GLN A 135 -16.18 2.59 4.45
CA GLN A 135 -16.73 3.65 3.62
C GLN A 135 -15.91 4.95 3.70
N LYS A 136 -14.59 4.80 3.87
CA LYS A 136 -13.67 5.91 4.11
C LYS A 136 -12.85 6.18 2.85
N TRP A 137 -12.80 7.45 2.49
CA TRP A 137 -11.95 7.96 1.43
C TRP A 137 -10.71 8.61 2.02
N GLY A 138 -9.65 8.69 1.23
CA GLY A 138 -8.41 9.33 1.60
C GLY A 138 -7.79 10.09 0.45
N LEU A 139 -7.10 11.17 0.80
CA LEU A 139 -6.38 12.08 -0.08
C LEU A 139 -4.91 12.12 0.32
N ARG A 140 -4.01 12.21 -0.66
CA ARG A 140 -2.57 12.35 -0.39
C ARG A 140 -2.19 13.76 0.07
N ALA A 141 -2.63 14.79 -0.66
CA ALA A 141 -2.25 16.18 -0.43
C ALA A 141 -3.49 17.10 -0.58
N PRO A 142 -3.99 17.73 0.52
CA PRO A 142 -3.58 17.49 1.90
C PRO A 142 -3.89 16.06 2.35
N ARG A 143 -3.09 15.50 3.26
CA ARG A 143 -3.35 14.15 3.79
C ARG A 143 -4.60 14.16 4.67
N LYS A 144 -5.71 13.68 4.15
CA LYS A 144 -7.00 13.66 4.86
C LYS A 144 -7.71 12.34 4.64
N PHE A 145 -8.47 11.92 5.65
CA PHE A 145 -9.42 10.82 5.53
C PHE A 145 -10.82 11.31 5.89
N PHE A 146 -11.82 10.91 5.12
CA PHE A 146 -13.18 11.43 5.25
C PHE A 146 -14.21 10.40 4.74
N ARG A 147 -15.50 10.66 4.98
CA ARG A 147 -16.59 9.96 4.32
C ARG A 147 -17.31 10.98 3.44
N PRO A 148 -17.35 10.80 2.12
CA PRO A 148 -18.03 11.75 1.24
C PRO A 148 -19.52 11.73 1.54
N VAL A 149 -20.12 12.90 1.51
CA VAL A 149 -21.57 13.09 1.49
C VAL A 149 -21.86 13.72 0.14
N GLU A 150 -22.78 13.11 -0.61
CA GLU A 150 -23.25 13.71 -1.85
C GLU A 150 -24.05 14.97 -1.51
N VAL A 151 -23.70 16.06 -2.18
CA VAL A 151 -24.36 17.35 -2.06
C VAL A 151 -24.67 17.85 -3.46
N ASP A 152 -25.67 18.72 -3.57
CA ASP A 152 -25.91 19.41 -4.83
C ASP A 152 -24.67 20.23 -5.24
N TYR A 153 -24.47 20.41 -6.55
CA TYR A 153 -23.32 21.15 -7.06
C TYR A 153 -23.23 22.58 -6.52
N TRP A 154 -24.36 23.20 -6.16
CA TRP A 154 -24.44 24.57 -5.64
C TRP A 154 -24.58 24.66 -4.11
N ASP A 155 -24.56 23.55 -3.38
CA ASP A 155 -24.73 23.54 -1.92
C ASP A 155 -23.64 24.36 -1.20
N GLY A 156 -24.03 25.46 -0.55
CA GLY A 156 -23.13 26.34 0.19
C GLY A 156 -22.33 27.35 -0.65
N GLU A 157 -22.56 27.40 -1.96
CA GLU A 157 -21.95 28.38 -2.86
C GLU A 157 -22.77 29.71 -2.93
N GLU A 158 -24.07 29.65 -2.56
CA GLU A 158 -24.98 30.81 -2.37
C GLU A 158 -25.72 30.78 -1.02
#